data_AF-A0AAD7VQI8-F1
#
_entry.id   AF-A0AAD7VQI8-F1
#
_cell.length_a   1.000
_cell.length_b   1.000
_cell.length_c   1.000
_cell.angle_alpha   90.00
_cell.angle_beta   90.00
_cell.angle_gamma   90.00
#
_symmetry.space_group_name_H-M   'P 1'
#
loop_
_entity.id
_entity.type
_entity.pdbx_description
1 polymer ?
#
loop_
_entity_poly.entity_id
_entity_poly.type
_entity_poly.pdbx_seq_one_letter_code
_entity_poly.pdbx_strand_id
1 'polypeptide(L)'
;MSRNWDEDEWHAHRDVPNGYTPGLMFKRFKARFDGVTNYYAGPSIEPELPPLPKDDNYQRFTLILGVEDLLLHSEWTRKDGWKTYKRPGLDYFLMYLAQYYEIVLFSSESANFAERMVMKLDPYHAFMTHALFRESTYYIDGQIVKDISNINRDLSKVIIMDVDPVAYSKQPHNAIPVKRWNGSKDDKELVKLIPLLEYIANSDVKDVRKVLQTFEGSEDYGEEYERREREFRKKAYELWEQQKGRAGLSSWIARVFGMPVPQADKPMIAQDFYRQEGIKNYERMQQFIKENGEKILEEEKQREREFLERQNFTLGNVIKGVVDPQAQAAAAAQAAQAAQAAPASK
;
A
#
# COMPACT_ATOMS: atom_id res chain seq x y z
N MET A 1 -30.55 16.79 19.20
CA MET A 1 -29.83 16.80 17.90
C MET A 1 -29.62 18.20 17.32
N SER A 2 -30.53 19.18 17.45
CA SER A 2 -30.41 20.54 16.83
C SER A 2 -29.90 21.66 17.76
N ARG A 3 -29.59 21.34 19.03
CA ARG A 3 -29.03 22.26 20.04
C ARG A 3 -27.70 22.87 19.59
N ASN A 4 -27.28 23.96 20.23
CA ASN A 4 -25.93 24.52 20.05
C ASN A 4 -24.87 23.47 20.43
N TRP A 5 -23.67 23.60 19.88
CA TRP A 5 -22.50 22.80 20.24
C TRP A 5 -22.06 23.10 21.67
N ASP A 6 -21.68 22.06 22.41
CA ASP A 6 -20.96 22.21 23.68
C ASP A 6 -19.48 22.48 23.41
N GLU A 7 -18.70 22.85 24.43
CA GLU A 7 -17.27 23.15 24.29
C GLU A 7 -16.51 21.99 23.62
N ASP A 8 -16.82 20.74 23.97
CA ASP A 8 -16.17 19.55 23.40
C ASP A 8 -16.54 19.31 21.92
N GLU A 9 -17.82 19.52 21.55
CA GLU A 9 -18.32 19.32 20.18
C GLU A 9 -17.93 20.48 19.24
N TRP A 10 -17.68 21.67 19.80
CA TRP A 10 -17.36 22.88 19.04
C TRP A 10 -16.06 22.76 18.24
N HIS A 11 -15.07 22.02 18.76
CA HIS A 11 -13.79 21.83 18.10
C HIS A 11 -13.89 21.00 16.82
N ALA A 12 -14.81 20.03 16.78
CA ALA A 12 -15.04 19.15 15.63
C ALA A 12 -15.91 19.79 14.54
N HIS A 13 -16.80 20.74 14.90
CA HIS A 13 -17.80 21.31 14.00
C HIS A 13 -17.72 22.84 13.89
N ARG A 14 -16.50 23.38 13.73
CA ARG A 14 -16.25 24.82 13.57
C ARG A 14 -16.89 25.44 12.33
N ASP A 15 -17.23 24.63 11.36
CA ASP A 15 -17.88 24.99 10.09
C ASP A 15 -19.38 25.31 10.25
N VAL A 16 -20.02 24.90 11.36
CA VAL A 16 -21.43 25.15 11.64
C VAL A 16 -21.60 26.02 12.89
N PRO A 17 -21.89 27.33 12.77
CA PRO A 17 -22.01 28.20 13.94
C PRO A 17 -23.23 27.90 14.82
N ASN A 18 -23.13 28.30 16.08
CA ASN A 18 -24.22 28.25 17.05
C ASN A 18 -25.29 29.32 16.75
N GLY A 19 -26.57 29.00 17.03
CA GLY A 19 -27.70 29.91 16.78
C GLY A 19 -29.01 29.19 16.48
N TYR A 20 -30.13 29.80 16.85
CA TYR A 20 -31.46 29.18 16.80
C TYR A 20 -32.24 29.41 15.49
N THR A 21 -31.56 29.83 14.42
CA THR A 21 -32.17 29.96 13.09
C THR A 21 -32.47 28.56 12.52
N PRO A 22 -33.63 28.33 11.88
CA PRO A 22 -34.02 27.00 11.39
C PRO A 22 -32.97 26.30 10.51
N GLY A 23 -32.30 27.05 9.63
CA GLY A 23 -31.23 26.51 8.79
C GLY A 23 -29.99 26.05 9.56
N LEU A 24 -29.55 26.81 10.57
CA LEU A 24 -28.42 26.41 11.43
C LEU A 24 -28.79 25.23 12.33
N MET A 25 -30.01 25.22 12.85
CA MET A 25 -30.54 24.08 13.62
C MET A 25 -30.57 22.80 12.79
N PHE A 26 -30.98 22.88 11.51
CA PHE A 26 -30.96 21.74 10.60
C PHE A 26 -29.52 21.29 10.26
N LYS A 27 -28.60 22.22 10.00
CA LYS A 27 -27.18 21.87 9.76
C LYS A 27 -26.55 21.14 10.94
N ARG A 28 -26.81 21.59 12.18
CA ARG A 28 -26.32 20.89 13.39
C ARG A 28 -27.01 19.56 13.63
N PHE A 29 -28.31 19.48 13.38
CA PHE A 29 -29.03 18.20 13.40
C PHE A 29 -28.40 17.20 12.43
N LYS A 30 -28.17 17.64 11.19
CA LYS A 30 -27.53 16.83 10.16
C LYS A 30 -26.12 16.42 10.57
N ALA A 31 -25.26 17.34 11.01
CA ALA A 31 -23.90 17.02 11.43
C ALA A 31 -23.85 15.99 12.59
N ARG A 32 -24.75 16.10 13.58
CA ARG A 32 -24.85 15.08 14.64
C ARG A 32 -25.39 13.74 14.14
N PHE A 33 -26.38 13.79 13.25
CA PHE A 33 -26.92 12.58 12.63
C PHE A 33 -25.85 11.87 11.79
N ASP A 34 -25.12 12.63 10.97
CA ASP A 34 -23.99 12.19 10.17
C ASP A 34 -22.86 11.63 11.06
N GLY A 35 -22.59 12.24 12.22
CA GLY A 35 -21.61 11.73 13.19
C GLY A 35 -21.98 10.35 13.77
N VAL A 36 -23.25 10.16 14.12
CA VAL A 36 -23.75 8.84 14.59
C VAL A 36 -23.66 7.82 13.46
N THR A 37 -24.05 8.16 12.24
CA THR A 37 -23.94 7.24 11.10
C THR A 37 -22.49 6.97 10.73
N ASN A 38 -21.60 7.96 10.82
CA ASN A 38 -20.17 7.84 10.54
C ASN A 38 -19.45 6.92 11.53
N TYR A 39 -19.91 6.83 12.77
CA TYR A 39 -19.37 5.82 13.71
C TYR A 39 -19.60 4.39 13.20
N TYR A 40 -20.75 4.12 12.59
CA TYR A 40 -21.07 2.81 12.02
C TYR A 40 -20.57 2.61 10.58
N ALA A 41 -20.36 3.72 9.85
CA ALA A 41 -19.85 3.73 8.48
C ALA A 41 -18.32 3.89 8.42
N GLY A 42 -17.67 4.22 9.52
CA GLY A 42 -16.22 4.37 9.62
C GLY A 42 -15.51 3.02 9.73
N PRO A 43 -14.18 3.02 9.56
CA PRO A 43 -13.39 1.82 9.72
C PRO A 43 -13.42 1.35 11.18
N SER A 44 -13.51 0.03 11.38
CA SER A 44 -13.36 -0.60 12.69
C SER A 44 -11.92 -0.52 13.21
N ILE A 45 -10.95 -0.47 12.27
CA ILE A 45 -9.52 -0.35 12.54
C ILE A 45 -8.99 0.81 11.72
N GLU A 46 -8.42 1.82 12.38
CA GLU A 46 -7.84 2.96 11.67
C GLU A 46 -6.76 2.49 10.68
N PRO A 47 -6.78 2.97 9.41
CA PRO A 47 -5.84 2.55 8.36
C PRO A 47 -4.42 3.10 8.56
N GLU A 48 -4.09 3.60 9.75
CA GLU A 48 -2.82 4.27 10.03
C GLU A 48 -1.66 3.27 9.95
N LEU A 49 -0.75 3.52 9.00
CA LEU A 49 0.47 2.75 8.89
C LEU A 49 1.50 3.24 9.92
N PRO A 50 2.37 2.34 10.41
CA PRO A 50 3.52 2.74 11.22
C PRO A 50 4.31 3.87 10.54
N PRO A 51 4.91 4.78 11.34
CA PRO A 51 5.71 5.85 10.77
C PRO A 51 6.89 5.26 9.98
N LEU A 52 7.22 5.91 8.85
CA LEU A 52 8.38 5.52 8.05
C LEU A 52 9.66 5.58 8.91
N PRO A 53 10.62 4.65 8.68
CA PRO A 53 11.96 4.74 9.26
C PRO A 53 12.58 6.12 9.00
N LYS A 54 13.28 6.67 9.99
CA LYS A 54 13.89 8.02 9.93
C LYS A 54 15.18 8.08 9.09
N ASP A 55 15.48 7.07 8.29
CA ASP A 55 16.70 7.04 7.50
C ASP A 55 16.61 8.06 6.34
N ASP A 56 17.64 8.89 6.17
CA ASP A 56 17.64 9.98 5.17
C ASP A 56 17.45 9.49 3.73
N ASN A 57 17.76 8.21 3.45
CA ASN A 57 17.59 7.58 2.15
C ASN A 57 16.23 6.87 1.98
N TYR A 58 15.34 6.90 2.98
CA TYR A 58 14.04 6.21 2.97
C TYR A 58 12.93 7.07 2.35
N GLN A 59 13.12 7.52 1.10
CA GLN A 59 12.08 8.26 0.37
C GLN A 59 11.41 7.40 -0.69
N ARG A 60 10.83 6.27 -0.27
CA ARG A 60 10.04 5.43 -1.17
C ARG A 60 8.65 6.04 -1.39
N PHE A 61 8.16 5.91 -2.62
CA PHE A 61 6.74 6.13 -2.90
C PHE A 61 5.92 4.99 -2.31
N THR A 62 4.68 5.25 -1.92
CA THR A 62 3.78 4.20 -1.42
C THR A 62 2.85 3.77 -2.54
N LEU A 63 2.84 2.46 -2.84
CA LEU A 63 1.97 1.85 -3.83
C LEU A 63 0.91 1.02 -3.12
N ILE A 64 -0.33 1.48 -3.18
CA ILE A 64 -1.49 0.80 -2.61
C ILE A 64 -2.16 -0.02 -3.70
N LEU A 65 -2.30 -1.32 -3.49
CA LEU A 65 -2.87 -2.23 -4.47
C LEU A 65 -4.17 -2.84 -3.96
N GLY A 66 -5.24 -2.68 -4.73
CA GLY A 66 -6.43 -3.53 -4.61
C GLY A 66 -6.06 -4.99 -4.83
N VAL A 67 -6.75 -5.92 -4.16
CA VAL A 67 -6.43 -7.36 -4.26
C VAL A 67 -7.39 -8.06 -5.22
N GLU A 68 -8.70 -7.91 -4.98
CA GLU A 68 -9.76 -8.61 -5.68
C GLU A 68 -9.91 -8.12 -7.12
N ASP A 69 -9.85 -9.07 -8.07
CA ASP A 69 -9.88 -8.87 -9.52
C ASP A 69 -8.81 -7.92 -10.09
N LEU A 70 -7.89 -7.44 -9.25
CA LEU A 70 -6.71 -6.70 -9.68
C LEU A 70 -5.48 -7.63 -9.70
N LEU A 71 -5.18 -8.28 -8.58
CA LEU A 71 -4.05 -9.20 -8.42
C LEU A 71 -4.52 -10.66 -8.45
N LEU A 72 -5.63 -10.94 -7.77
CA LEU A 72 -6.19 -12.27 -7.59
C LEU A 72 -7.62 -12.31 -8.09
N HIS A 73 -7.99 -13.39 -8.79
CA HIS A 73 -9.37 -13.63 -9.20
C HIS A 73 -9.86 -14.91 -8.53
N SER A 74 -10.97 -14.83 -7.80
CA SER A 74 -11.56 -15.96 -7.11
C SER A 74 -12.88 -16.34 -7.76
N GLU A 75 -13.01 -17.61 -8.16
CA GLU A 75 -14.24 -18.17 -8.71
C GLU A 75 -14.73 -19.33 -7.84
N TRP A 76 -16.05 -19.50 -7.76
CA TRP A 76 -16.64 -20.67 -7.12
C TRP A 76 -17.26 -21.61 -8.15
N THR A 77 -16.91 -22.89 -8.06
CA THR A 77 -17.54 -23.94 -8.86
C THR A 77 -18.10 -25.05 -7.97
N ARG A 78 -19.17 -25.72 -8.41
CA ARG A 78 -19.79 -26.83 -7.65
C ARG A 78 -18.85 -28.01 -7.41
N LYS A 79 -17.91 -28.25 -8.33
CA LYS A 79 -16.98 -29.39 -8.27
C LYS A 79 -15.78 -29.11 -7.37
N ASP A 80 -15.22 -27.91 -7.49
CA ASP A 80 -13.94 -27.59 -6.87
C ASP A 80 -14.05 -26.60 -5.70
N GLY A 81 -15.23 -26.03 -5.46
CA GLY A 81 -15.42 -24.96 -4.48
C GLY A 81 -14.77 -23.65 -4.92
N TRP A 82 -14.27 -22.89 -3.95
CA TRP A 82 -13.53 -21.65 -4.17
C TRP A 82 -12.13 -21.94 -4.71
N LYS A 83 -11.82 -21.42 -5.89
CA LYS A 83 -10.49 -21.41 -6.49
C LYS A 83 -10.04 -19.98 -6.70
N THR A 84 -8.79 -19.70 -6.38
CA THR A 84 -8.17 -18.39 -6.57
C THR A 84 -7.02 -18.50 -7.54
N TYR A 85 -7.02 -17.65 -8.56
CA TYR A 85 -5.99 -17.56 -9.58
C TYR A 85 -5.14 -16.32 -9.37
N LYS A 86 -3.85 -16.43 -9.70
CA LYS A 86 -2.92 -15.30 -9.72
C LYS A 86 -2.91 -14.67 -11.10
N ARG A 87 -3.00 -13.34 -11.17
CA ARG A 87 -2.91 -12.61 -12.44
C ARG A 87 -1.53 -12.84 -13.08
N PRO A 88 -1.45 -13.08 -14.40
CA PRO A 88 -0.17 -13.26 -15.07
C PRO A 88 0.77 -12.08 -14.80
N GLY A 89 2.03 -12.39 -14.48
CA GLY A 89 3.04 -11.39 -14.17
C GLY A 89 2.99 -10.80 -12.75
N LEU A 90 2.04 -11.21 -11.90
CA LEU A 90 1.90 -10.73 -10.52
C LEU A 90 3.20 -10.84 -9.70
N ASP A 91 3.83 -12.02 -9.70
CA ASP A 91 5.04 -12.25 -8.91
C ASP A 91 6.21 -11.36 -9.38
N TYR A 92 6.33 -11.16 -10.70
CA TYR A 92 7.31 -10.24 -11.29
C TYR A 92 7.00 -8.79 -10.92
N PHE A 93 5.73 -8.38 -11.02
CA PHE A 93 5.26 -7.04 -10.71
C PHE A 93 5.59 -6.64 -9.26
N LEU A 94 5.20 -7.46 -8.29
CA LEU A 94 5.42 -7.16 -6.88
C LEU A 94 6.91 -7.13 -6.53
N MET A 95 7.65 -8.15 -6.96
CA MET A 95 9.06 -8.27 -6.63
C MET A 95 9.93 -7.22 -7.34
N TYR A 96 9.59 -6.83 -8.57
CA TYR A 96 10.29 -5.75 -9.27
C TYR A 96 10.02 -4.39 -8.61
N LEU A 97 8.74 -4.08 -8.31
CA LEU A 97 8.36 -2.78 -7.76
C LEU A 97 8.70 -2.60 -6.28
N ALA A 98 8.84 -3.68 -5.51
CA ALA A 98 9.28 -3.63 -4.10
C ALA A 98 10.66 -3.00 -3.91
N GLN A 99 11.46 -2.86 -4.98
CA GLN A 99 12.72 -2.15 -4.94
C GLN A 99 12.54 -0.63 -4.85
N TYR A 100 11.43 -0.11 -5.39
CA TYR A 100 11.16 1.31 -5.58
C TYR A 100 10.07 1.84 -4.65
N TYR A 101 9.06 0.99 -4.39
CA TYR A 101 7.86 1.35 -3.66
C TYR A 101 7.78 0.62 -2.31
N GLU A 102 7.14 1.27 -1.34
CA GLU A 102 6.49 0.60 -0.23
C GLU A 102 5.16 0.03 -0.72
N ILE A 103 5.04 -1.30 -0.79
CA ILE A 103 3.83 -1.96 -1.29
C ILE A 103 2.89 -2.22 -0.12
N VAL A 104 1.69 -1.64 -0.22
CA VAL A 104 0.59 -1.83 0.73
C VAL A 104 -0.55 -2.52 0.00
N LEU A 105 -0.91 -3.73 0.42
CA LEU A 105 -2.14 -4.35 -0.09
C LEU A 105 -3.34 -3.77 0.63
N PHE A 106 -4.38 -3.42 -0.11
CA PHE A 106 -5.64 -2.95 0.46
C PHE A 106 -6.79 -3.77 -0.14
N SER A 107 -7.17 -4.83 0.56
CA SER A 107 -8.25 -5.73 0.19
C SER A 107 -9.61 -5.14 0.55
N SER A 108 -10.60 -5.33 -0.31
CA SER A 108 -12.00 -5.01 -0.01
C SER A 108 -12.70 -6.15 0.75
N GLU A 109 -12.05 -7.28 0.98
CA GLU A 109 -12.54 -8.43 1.74
C GLU A 109 -12.11 -8.34 3.21
N SER A 110 -12.84 -9.06 4.08
CA SER A 110 -12.49 -9.15 5.50
C SER A 110 -11.17 -9.88 5.69
N ALA A 111 -10.39 -9.43 6.69
CA ALA A 111 -9.12 -10.04 7.08
C ALA A 111 -9.23 -11.57 7.24
N ASN A 112 -10.35 -12.06 7.81
CA ASN A 112 -10.61 -13.48 8.04
C ASN A 112 -10.47 -14.36 6.78
N PHE A 113 -10.80 -13.82 5.60
CA PHE A 113 -10.72 -14.54 4.33
C PHE A 113 -9.45 -14.18 3.56
N ALA A 114 -9.09 -12.89 3.53
CA ALA A 114 -8.04 -12.38 2.67
C ALA A 114 -6.63 -12.61 3.23
N GLU A 115 -6.45 -12.59 4.56
CA GLU A 115 -5.13 -12.67 5.20
C GLU A 115 -4.35 -13.91 4.78
N ARG A 116 -5.00 -15.09 4.77
CA ARG A 116 -4.36 -16.34 4.34
C ARG A 116 -3.97 -16.33 2.86
N MET A 117 -4.70 -15.62 2.01
CA MET A 117 -4.37 -15.50 0.59
C MET A 117 -3.17 -14.58 0.40
N VAL A 118 -3.14 -13.46 1.13
CA VAL A 118 -2.04 -12.50 1.16
C VAL A 118 -0.75 -13.15 1.66
N MET A 119 -0.79 -13.90 2.78
CA MET A 119 0.40 -14.62 3.29
C MET A 119 0.94 -15.66 2.30
N LYS A 120 0.06 -16.31 1.52
CA LYS A 120 0.49 -17.24 0.46
C LYS A 120 1.08 -16.53 -0.75
N LEU A 121 0.73 -15.26 -0.97
CA LEU A 121 1.27 -14.48 -2.07
C LEU A 121 2.72 -14.12 -1.80
N ASP A 122 3.06 -13.70 -0.58
CA ASP A 122 4.42 -13.37 -0.13
C ASP A 122 4.86 -14.25 1.05
N PRO A 123 5.24 -15.52 0.79
CA PRO A 123 5.62 -16.45 1.86
C PRO A 123 6.94 -16.10 2.56
N TYR A 124 7.69 -15.13 2.06
CA TYR A 124 8.98 -14.70 2.62
C TYR A 124 8.91 -13.29 3.22
N HIS A 125 7.73 -12.65 3.19
CA HIS A 125 7.54 -11.24 3.55
C HIS A 125 8.60 -10.31 2.93
N ALA A 126 8.96 -10.60 1.68
CA ALA A 126 10.08 -9.97 0.99
C ALA A 126 9.68 -8.71 0.23
N PHE A 127 8.41 -8.57 -0.15
CA PHE A 127 7.96 -7.47 -1.02
C PHE A 127 6.78 -6.68 -0.49
N MET A 128 5.88 -7.28 0.30
CA MET A 128 4.76 -6.54 0.90
C MET A 128 5.16 -5.97 2.25
N THR A 129 4.90 -4.68 2.45
CA THR A 129 5.21 -4.01 3.72
C THR A 129 4.02 -4.10 4.68
N HIS A 130 2.81 -3.83 4.17
CA HIS A 130 1.59 -3.81 4.97
C HIS A 130 0.40 -4.40 4.20
N ALA A 131 -0.57 -4.94 4.94
CA ALA A 131 -1.83 -5.41 4.41
C ALA A 131 -2.99 -4.79 5.21
N LEU A 132 -3.88 -4.12 4.50
CA LEU A 132 -5.12 -3.53 4.98
C LEU A 132 -6.30 -4.31 4.38
N PHE A 133 -7.37 -4.40 5.14
CA PHE A 133 -8.56 -5.19 4.80
C PHE A 133 -9.83 -4.35 4.93
N ARG A 134 -11.00 -4.94 4.69
CA ARG A 134 -12.31 -4.27 4.80
C ARG A 134 -12.49 -3.52 6.12
N GLU A 135 -11.95 -4.03 7.21
CA GLU A 135 -12.04 -3.43 8.54
C GLU A 135 -11.42 -2.02 8.60
N SER A 136 -10.54 -1.67 7.65
CA SER A 136 -9.90 -0.37 7.50
C SER A 136 -10.54 0.52 6.42
N THR A 137 -11.71 0.13 5.90
CA THR A 137 -12.45 0.89 4.88
C THR A 137 -13.64 1.63 5.47
N TYR A 138 -14.11 2.64 4.74
CA TYR A 138 -15.39 3.31 5.02
C TYR A 138 -16.51 2.63 4.23
N TYR A 139 -17.69 2.57 4.83
CA TYR A 139 -18.92 2.09 4.20
C TYR A 139 -19.87 3.26 3.92
N ILE A 140 -19.84 3.77 2.70
CA ILE A 140 -20.59 4.97 2.30
C ILE A 140 -21.62 4.58 1.24
N ASP A 141 -22.89 4.91 1.48
CA ASP A 141 -24.00 4.66 0.54
C ASP A 141 -24.08 3.21 0.02
N GLY A 142 -23.76 2.24 0.88
CA GLY A 142 -23.80 0.82 0.55
C GLY A 142 -22.51 0.29 -0.11
N GLN A 143 -21.50 1.13 -0.28
CA GLN A 143 -20.28 0.81 -1.03
C GLN A 143 -19.03 0.98 -0.16
N ILE A 144 -17.98 0.23 -0.53
CA ILE A 144 -16.71 0.21 0.20
C ILE A 144 -15.78 1.28 -0.38
N VAL A 145 -15.32 2.20 0.47
CA VAL A 145 -14.43 3.31 0.12
C VAL A 145 -13.13 3.19 0.90
N LYS A 146 -12.02 3.12 0.18
CA LYS A 146 -10.64 3.07 0.67
C LYS A 146 -10.12 4.51 0.80
N ASP A 147 -10.30 5.09 1.97
CA ASP A 147 -9.80 6.43 2.24
C ASP A 147 -8.30 6.39 2.54
N ILE A 148 -7.50 7.04 1.68
CA ILE A 148 -6.05 7.10 1.85
C ILE A 148 -5.58 8.34 2.61
N SER A 149 -6.48 9.22 3.09
CA SER A 149 -6.09 10.44 3.82
C SER A 149 -5.36 10.15 5.13
N ASN A 150 -5.69 9.04 5.78
CA ASN A 150 -5.24 8.71 7.14
C ASN A 150 -4.30 7.51 7.17
N ILE A 151 -3.54 7.26 6.09
CA ILE A 151 -2.56 6.15 6.06
C ILE A 151 -1.18 6.55 6.63
N ASN A 152 -1.05 7.76 7.16
CA ASN A 152 0.21 8.32 7.65
C ASN A 152 1.33 8.36 6.59
N ARG A 153 0.97 8.75 5.36
CA ARG A 153 1.89 8.97 4.23
C ARG A 153 1.54 10.29 3.54
N ASP A 154 2.54 10.93 2.92
CA ASP A 154 2.29 12.11 2.10
C ASP A 154 1.57 11.72 0.81
N LEU A 155 0.35 12.22 0.60
CA LEU A 155 -0.45 11.98 -0.61
C LEU A 155 0.25 12.42 -1.91
N SER A 156 1.25 13.30 -1.85
CA SER A 156 2.07 13.63 -3.03
C SER A 156 2.92 12.45 -3.53
N LYS A 157 3.12 11.42 -2.69
CA LYS A 157 3.94 10.23 -2.94
C LYS A 157 3.17 8.91 -2.87
N VAL A 158 1.84 8.97 -2.82
CA VAL A 158 0.97 7.78 -2.71
C VAL A 158 0.25 7.55 -4.03
N ILE A 159 0.28 6.31 -4.52
CA ILE A 159 -0.49 5.87 -5.69
C ILE A 159 -1.40 4.74 -5.25
N ILE A 160 -2.68 4.80 -5.60
CA ILE A 160 -3.64 3.71 -5.41
C ILE A 160 -4.00 3.08 -6.75
N MET A 161 -3.89 1.77 -6.86
CA MET A 161 -4.34 1.00 -8.02
C MET A 161 -5.54 0.17 -7.59
N ASP A 162 -6.70 0.40 -8.21
CA ASP A 162 -7.90 -0.38 -7.95
C ASP A 162 -8.74 -0.54 -9.22
N VAL A 163 -9.59 -1.56 -9.19
CA VAL A 163 -10.53 -1.87 -10.25
C VAL A 163 -11.82 -1.07 -10.10
N ASP A 164 -12.22 -0.77 -8.85
CA ASP A 164 -13.46 -0.06 -8.57
C ASP A 164 -13.21 1.44 -8.37
N PRO A 165 -13.76 2.33 -9.23
CA PRO A 165 -13.69 3.77 -9.05
C PRO A 165 -14.23 4.28 -7.73
N VAL A 166 -15.17 3.55 -7.15
CA VAL A 166 -15.76 3.89 -5.85
C VAL A 166 -14.73 3.73 -4.74
N ALA A 167 -13.87 2.72 -4.83
CA ALA A 167 -12.88 2.41 -3.79
C ALA A 167 -11.95 3.60 -3.55
N TYR A 168 -11.50 4.30 -4.60
CA TYR A 168 -10.66 5.49 -4.48
C TYR A 168 -11.42 6.82 -4.66
N SER A 169 -12.74 6.83 -4.51
CA SER A 169 -13.60 8.00 -4.76
C SER A 169 -13.22 9.24 -3.96
N LYS A 170 -12.62 9.08 -2.77
CA LYS A 170 -12.14 10.20 -1.94
C LYS A 170 -10.82 10.82 -2.45
N GLN A 171 -9.99 10.07 -3.18
CA GLN A 171 -8.71 10.54 -3.72
C GLN A 171 -8.50 10.09 -5.19
N PRO A 172 -9.35 10.53 -6.13
CA PRO A 172 -9.30 10.07 -7.52
C PRO A 172 -8.00 10.47 -8.24
N HIS A 173 -7.39 11.60 -7.89
CA HIS A 173 -6.14 12.05 -8.53
C HIS A 173 -4.90 11.24 -8.12
N ASN A 174 -5.01 10.40 -7.10
CA ASN A 174 -3.96 9.46 -6.69
C ASN A 174 -4.16 8.08 -7.32
N ALA A 175 -5.25 7.88 -8.08
CA ALA A 175 -5.65 6.58 -8.56
C ALA A 175 -5.14 6.29 -9.98
N ILE A 176 -4.72 5.04 -10.19
CA ILE A 176 -4.57 4.45 -11.51
C ILE A 176 -5.72 3.45 -11.66
N PRO A 177 -6.73 3.74 -12.50
CA PRO A 177 -7.79 2.78 -12.77
C PRO A 177 -7.22 1.56 -13.50
N VAL A 178 -7.52 0.36 -13.00
CA VAL A 178 -7.09 -0.89 -13.63
C VAL A 178 -8.31 -1.66 -14.10
N LYS A 179 -8.23 -2.26 -15.28
CA LYS A 179 -9.30 -3.12 -15.79
C LYS A 179 -9.47 -4.36 -14.90
N ARG A 180 -10.73 -4.68 -14.59
CA ARG A 180 -11.11 -5.91 -13.89
C ARG A 180 -10.57 -7.13 -14.62
N TRP A 181 -9.81 -7.96 -13.93
CA TRP A 181 -9.32 -9.22 -14.44
C TRP A 181 -10.34 -10.33 -14.22
N ASN A 182 -10.54 -11.16 -15.25
CA ASN A 182 -11.55 -12.23 -15.28
C ASN A 182 -10.94 -13.64 -15.21
N GLY A 183 -9.66 -13.76 -14.81
CA GLY A 183 -8.96 -15.03 -14.82
C GLY A 183 -8.23 -15.38 -16.13
N SER A 184 -8.29 -14.53 -17.16
CA SER A 184 -7.59 -14.77 -18.44
C SER A 184 -6.07 -14.90 -18.27
N LYS A 185 -5.48 -15.95 -18.87
CA LYS A 185 -4.02 -16.19 -18.84
C LYS A 185 -3.23 -15.30 -19.79
N ASP A 186 -3.89 -14.69 -20.77
CA ASP A 186 -3.25 -13.83 -21.77
C ASP A 186 -3.19 -12.35 -21.34
N ASP A 187 -3.68 -12.04 -20.13
CA ASP A 187 -3.62 -10.70 -19.55
C ASP A 187 -2.17 -10.25 -19.35
N LYS A 188 -1.89 -8.98 -19.71
CA LYS A 188 -0.55 -8.37 -19.57
C LYS A 188 -0.60 -7.03 -18.85
N GLU A 189 -1.73 -6.69 -18.23
CA GLU A 189 -1.99 -5.32 -17.79
C GLU A 189 -1.08 -4.89 -16.64
N LEU A 190 -0.80 -5.81 -15.70
CA LEU A 190 0.17 -5.53 -14.63
C LEU A 190 1.56 -5.23 -15.19
N VAL A 191 2.00 -5.99 -16.19
CA VAL A 191 3.34 -5.83 -16.79
C VAL A 191 3.44 -4.53 -17.60
N LYS A 192 2.37 -4.12 -18.29
CA LYS A 192 2.31 -2.85 -19.02
C LYS A 192 2.44 -1.62 -18.12
N LEU A 193 2.02 -1.72 -16.85
CA LEU A 193 2.10 -0.61 -15.89
C LEU A 193 3.49 -0.44 -15.26
N ILE A 194 4.33 -1.48 -15.30
CA ILE A 194 5.68 -1.43 -14.70
C ILE A 194 6.52 -0.26 -15.24
N PRO A 195 6.65 -0.05 -16.58
CA PRO A 195 7.41 1.08 -17.12
C PRO A 195 6.97 2.45 -16.60
N LEU A 196 5.66 2.66 -16.42
CA LEU A 196 5.11 3.92 -15.88
C LEU A 196 5.51 4.08 -14.41
N LEU A 197 5.32 3.06 -13.59
CA LEU A 197 5.66 3.10 -12.16
C LEU A 197 7.18 3.22 -11.95
N GLU A 198 7.98 2.52 -12.75
CA GLU A 198 9.44 2.64 -12.77
C GLU A 198 9.88 4.07 -13.11
N TYR A 199 9.22 4.70 -14.10
CA TYR A 199 9.49 6.08 -14.47
C TYR A 199 9.17 7.06 -13.35
N ILE A 200 8.02 6.91 -12.68
CA ILE A 200 7.63 7.79 -11.56
C ILE A 200 8.65 7.69 -10.41
N ALA A 201 9.11 6.49 -10.09
CA ALA A 201 10.04 6.27 -8.99
C ALA A 201 11.46 6.78 -9.26
N ASN A 202 11.94 6.64 -10.49
CA ASN A 202 13.30 7.07 -10.86
C ASN A 202 13.37 8.52 -11.35
N SER A 203 12.22 9.14 -11.64
CA SER A 203 12.16 10.56 -11.94
C SER A 203 12.08 11.37 -10.66
N ASP A 204 12.64 12.59 -10.66
CA ASP A 204 12.53 13.54 -9.54
C ASP A 204 11.12 14.16 -9.47
N VAL A 205 10.10 13.30 -9.37
CA VAL A 205 8.69 13.67 -9.30
C VAL A 205 8.37 14.04 -7.86
N LYS A 206 8.08 15.32 -7.64
CA LYS A 206 7.67 15.83 -6.31
C LYS A 206 6.23 15.49 -5.95
N ASP A 207 5.36 15.35 -6.95
CA ASP A 207 3.94 15.09 -6.75
C ASP A 207 3.41 14.18 -7.86
N VAL A 208 3.06 12.95 -7.50
CA VAL A 208 2.59 11.91 -8.42
C VAL A 208 1.27 12.30 -9.09
N ARG A 209 0.42 13.08 -8.41
CA ARG A 209 -0.91 13.46 -8.89
C ARG A 209 -0.81 14.27 -10.18
N LYS A 210 0.21 15.12 -10.30
CA LYS A 210 0.46 15.91 -11.51
C LYS A 210 0.82 15.05 -12.70
N VAL A 211 1.55 13.96 -12.47
CA VAL A 211 1.90 13.00 -13.53
C VAL A 211 0.67 12.23 -13.94
N LEU A 212 -0.09 11.68 -12.98
CA LEU A 212 -1.32 10.91 -13.23
C LEU A 212 -2.39 11.75 -13.93
N GLN A 213 -2.54 13.03 -13.59
CA GLN A 213 -3.44 13.96 -14.27
C GLN A 213 -3.18 14.06 -15.78
N THR A 214 -1.94 13.85 -16.25
CA THR A 214 -1.67 13.86 -17.70
C THR A 214 -2.21 12.64 -18.45
N PHE A 215 -2.63 11.61 -17.73
CA PHE A 215 -3.24 10.39 -18.27
C PHE A 215 -4.76 10.38 -18.06
N GLU A 216 -5.34 11.39 -17.38
CA GLU A 216 -6.79 11.53 -17.25
C GLU A 216 -7.44 11.58 -18.65
N GLY A 217 -8.42 10.70 -18.88
CA GLY A 217 -9.08 10.52 -20.18
C GLY A 217 -8.56 9.35 -21.01
N SER A 218 -7.41 8.76 -20.67
CA SER A 218 -6.96 7.50 -21.25
C SER A 218 -7.66 6.31 -20.58
N GLU A 219 -8.11 5.33 -21.37
CA GLU A 219 -8.72 4.10 -20.84
C GLU A 219 -7.71 3.18 -20.15
N ASP A 220 -6.49 3.10 -20.69
CA ASP A 220 -5.38 2.30 -20.15
C ASP A 220 -4.10 3.15 -20.07
N TYR A 221 -3.61 3.33 -18.85
CA TYR A 221 -2.42 4.14 -18.58
C TYR A 221 -1.12 3.46 -19.05
N GLY A 222 -1.08 2.13 -19.02
CA GLY A 222 0.07 1.35 -19.47
C GLY A 222 0.26 1.46 -20.98
N GLU A 223 -0.81 1.31 -21.76
CA GLU A 223 -0.76 1.45 -23.22
C GLU A 223 -0.43 2.89 -23.65
N GLU A 224 -1.03 3.89 -23.01
CA GLU A 224 -0.74 5.29 -23.29
C GLU A 224 0.71 5.64 -22.95
N TYR A 225 1.24 5.12 -21.85
CA TYR A 225 2.66 5.32 -21.50
C TYR A 225 3.57 4.64 -22.53
N GLU A 226 3.29 3.41 -22.95
CA GLU A 226 4.06 2.72 -23.98
C GLU A 226 4.08 3.51 -25.31
N ARG A 227 2.94 4.08 -25.70
CA ARG A 227 2.84 4.96 -26.88
C ARG A 227 3.74 6.18 -26.74
N ARG A 228 3.68 6.87 -25.60
CA ARG A 228 4.52 8.06 -25.31
C ARG A 228 6.00 7.72 -25.29
N GLU A 229 6.37 6.60 -24.68
CA GLU A 229 7.75 6.13 -24.63
C GLU A 229 8.28 5.81 -26.04
N ARG A 230 7.47 5.15 -26.88
CA ARG A 230 7.81 4.84 -28.27
C ARG A 230 8.02 6.11 -29.11
N GLU A 231 7.15 7.09 -28.97
CA GLU A 231 7.27 8.39 -29.65
C GLU A 231 8.51 9.17 -29.19
N PHE A 232 8.76 9.19 -27.88
CA PHE A 232 9.95 9.81 -27.31
C PHE A 232 11.24 9.13 -27.83
N ARG A 233 11.29 7.80 -27.81
CA ARG A 233 12.39 6.99 -28.35
C ARG A 233 12.62 7.28 -29.83
N LYS A 234 11.55 7.34 -30.63
CA LYS A 234 11.63 7.65 -32.07
C LYS A 234 12.26 9.02 -32.30
N LYS A 235 11.80 10.06 -31.59
CA LYS A 235 12.36 11.41 -31.68
C LYS A 235 13.83 11.43 -31.25
N ALA A 236 14.18 10.76 -30.16
CA ALA A 236 15.56 10.66 -29.69
C ALA A 236 16.49 10.02 -30.74
N TYR A 237 16.03 8.96 -31.42
CA TYR A 237 16.79 8.35 -32.51
C TYR A 237 16.90 9.24 -33.74
N GLU A 238 15.84 9.94 -34.15
CA GLU A 238 15.89 10.89 -35.27
C GLU A 238 16.90 12.02 -35.00
N LEU A 239 16.90 12.57 -33.78
CA LEU A 239 17.88 13.59 -33.34
C LEU A 239 19.32 13.06 -33.35
N TRP A 240 19.53 11.83 -32.89
CA TRP A 240 20.84 11.17 -32.92
C TRP A 240 21.33 10.92 -34.35
N GLU A 241 20.46 10.47 -35.26
CA GLU A 241 20.80 10.28 -36.66
C GLU A 241 21.17 11.60 -37.35
N GLN A 242 20.45 12.69 -37.05
CA GLN A 242 20.78 14.02 -37.54
C GLN A 242 22.17 14.50 -37.07
N GLN A 243 22.54 14.23 -35.81
CA GLN A 243 23.88 14.52 -35.30
C GLN A 243 24.95 13.62 -35.95
N LYS A 244 24.66 12.34 -36.15
CA LYS A 244 25.56 11.38 -36.81
C LYS A 244 25.80 11.75 -38.27
N GLY A 245 24.81 12.30 -38.97
CA GLY A 245 24.95 12.83 -40.32
C GLY A 245 26.03 13.93 -40.43
N ARG A 246 26.21 14.74 -39.38
CA ARG A 246 27.31 15.73 -39.29
C ARG A 246 28.68 15.09 -38.98
N ALA A 247 28.70 14.00 -38.22
CA ALA A 247 29.91 13.21 -37.94
C ALA A 247 30.31 12.26 -39.09
N GLY A 248 29.42 12.05 -40.08
CA GLY A 248 29.68 11.18 -41.23
C GLY A 248 30.84 11.65 -42.12
N LEU A 249 31.08 12.97 -42.21
CA LEU A 249 32.18 13.54 -43.00
C LEU A 249 33.56 13.19 -42.42
N SER A 250 33.71 13.20 -41.09
CA SER A 250 34.95 12.80 -40.42
C SER A 250 35.14 11.28 -40.43
N SER A 251 34.06 10.50 -40.32
CA SER A 251 34.07 9.04 -40.52
C SER A 251 34.45 8.61 -41.94
N TRP A 252 34.06 9.37 -42.97
CA TRP A 252 34.48 9.13 -44.36
C TRP A 252 35.99 9.34 -44.54
N ILE A 253 36.55 10.44 -43.99
CA ILE A 253 38.01 10.69 -44.00
C ILE A 253 38.74 9.53 -43.29
N ALA A 254 38.27 9.09 -42.12
CA ALA A 254 38.88 7.98 -41.40
C ALA A 254 38.89 6.66 -42.21
N ARG A 255 37.80 6.35 -42.95
CA ARG A 255 37.76 5.19 -43.86
C ARG A 255 38.73 5.33 -45.04
N VAL A 256 38.86 6.52 -45.63
CA VAL A 256 39.81 6.78 -46.74
C VAL A 256 41.27 6.61 -46.29
N PHE A 257 41.57 6.94 -45.03
CA PHE A 257 42.91 6.81 -44.45
C PHE A 257 43.15 5.50 -43.69
N GLY A 258 42.27 4.50 -43.82
CA GLY A 258 42.46 3.17 -43.22
C GLY A 258 42.39 3.14 -41.69
N MET A 259 41.82 4.18 -41.06
CA MET A 259 41.64 4.23 -39.61
C MET A 259 40.36 3.47 -39.19
N PRO A 260 40.39 2.68 -38.11
CA PRO A 260 39.21 1.99 -37.60
C PRO A 260 38.16 3.01 -37.13
N VAL A 261 36.94 2.88 -37.64
CA VAL A 261 35.81 3.71 -37.22
C VAL A 261 35.04 2.95 -36.14
N PRO A 262 34.98 3.44 -34.88
CA PRO A 262 34.15 2.82 -33.86
C PRO A 262 32.68 2.88 -34.29
N GLN A 263 32.02 1.73 -34.31
CA GLN A 263 30.59 1.64 -34.60
C GLN A 263 29.85 2.22 -33.38
N ALA A 264 29.36 3.45 -33.52
CA ALA A 264 28.58 4.07 -32.45
C ALA A 264 27.26 3.31 -32.28
N ASP A 265 27.13 2.61 -31.15
CA ASP A 265 25.90 1.99 -30.68
C ASP A 265 24.78 3.03 -30.54
N LYS A 266 23.53 2.57 -30.59
CA LYS A 266 22.37 3.45 -30.38
C LYS A 266 22.50 4.13 -29.01
N PRO A 267 22.13 5.42 -28.89
CA PRO A 267 22.22 6.10 -27.61
C PRO A 267 21.23 5.45 -26.64
N MET A 268 21.76 5.02 -25.50
CA MET A 268 20.94 4.49 -24.42
C MET A 268 20.23 5.64 -23.72
N ILE A 269 18.92 5.55 -23.55
CA ILE A 269 18.14 6.56 -22.84
C ILE A 269 18.35 6.35 -21.33
N ALA A 270 18.28 7.41 -20.52
CA ALA A 270 18.41 7.29 -19.06
C ALA A 270 17.45 6.24 -18.46
N GLN A 271 16.22 6.13 -18.99
CA GLN A 271 15.26 5.09 -18.61
C GLN A 271 15.78 3.67 -18.86
N ASP A 272 16.51 3.42 -19.94
CA ASP A 272 17.06 2.09 -20.23
C ASP A 272 18.17 1.72 -19.24
N PHE A 273 18.92 2.71 -18.74
CA PHE A 273 19.91 2.50 -17.69
C PHE A 273 19.24 2.05 -16.39
N TYR A 274 18.24 2.79 -15.92
CA TYR A 274 17.49 2.43 -14.71
C TYR A 274 16.82 1.07 -14.84
N ARG A 275 16.28 0.75 -16.01
CA ARG A 275 15.68 -0.56 -16.27
C ARG A 275 16.69 -1.70 -16.15
N GLN A 276 17.87 -1.54 -16.74
CA GLN A 276 18.94 -2.54 -16.63
C GLN A 276 19.38 -2.74 -15.18
N GLU A 277 19.50 -1.67 -14.40
CA GLU A 277 19.82 -1.77 -12.96
C GLU A 277 18.70 -2.46 -12.17
N GLY A 278 17.44 -2.10 -12.42
CA GLY A 278 16.28 -2.72 -11.79
C GLY A 278 16.18 -4.22 -12.07
N ILE A 279 16.48 -4.64 -13.31
CA ILE A 279 16.51 -6.06 -13.69
C ILE A 279 17.63 -6.80 -12.96
N LYS A 280 18.84 -6.22 -12.89
CA LYS A 280 19.96 -6.83 -12.15
C LYS A 280 19.65 -6.99 -10.66
N ASN A 281 19.02 -5.99 -10.07
CA ASN A 281 18.62 -6.05 -8.66
C ASN A 281 17.51 -7.09 -8.43
N TYR A 282 16.56 -7.19 -9.35
CA TYR A 282 15.53 -8.24 -9.35
C TYR A 282 16.15 -9.64 -9.39
N GLU A 283 17.08 -9.88 -10.31
CA GLU A 283 17.81 -11.16 -10.43
C GLU A 283 18.59 -11.49 -9.17
N ARG A 284 19.26 -10.48 -8.57
CA ARG A 284 19.96 -10.64 -7.28
C ARG A 284 19.01 -11.04 -6.16
N MET A 285 17.84 -10.41 -6.08
CA MET A 285 16.85 -10.74 -5.07
C MET A 285 16.25 -12.14 -5.28
N GLN A 286 16.01 -12.55 -6.53
CA GLN A 286 15.62 -13.92 -6.83
C GLN A 286 16.65 -14.95 -6.36
N GLN A 287 17.93 -14.69 -6.65
CA GLN A 287 19.02 -15.55 -6.20
C GLN A 287 19.06 -15.63 -4.67
N PHE A 288 18.92 -14.49 -4.00
CA PHE A 288 18.87 -14.44 -2.54
C PHE A 288 17.72 -15.26 -1.95
N ILE A 289 16.50 -15.12 -2.48
CA ILE A 289 15.33 -15.89 -2.03
C ILE A 289 15.53 -17.38 -2.31
N LYS A 290 16.12 -17.74 -3.46
CA LYS A 290 16.40 -19.14 -3.80
C LYS A 290 17.41 -19.79 -2.85
N GLU A 291 18.42 -19.04 -2.43
CA GLU A 291 19.48 -19.53 -1.53
C GLU A 291 19.07 -19.52 -0.06
N ASN A 292 18.33 -18.51 0.38
CA ASN A 292 18.05 -18.25 1.80
C ASN A 292 16.57 -18.47 2.19
N GLY A 293 15.69 -18.76 1.24
CA GLY A 293 14.24 -18.80 1.48
C GLY A 293 13.82 -19.82 2.54
N GLU A 294 14.42 -21.02 2.56
CA GLU A 294 14.12 -22.04 3.58
C GLU A 294 14.49 -21.55 4.99
N LYS A 295 15.65 -20.92 5.11
CA LYS A 295 16.13 -20.36 6.38
C LYS A 295 15.22 -19.22 6.87
N ILE A 296 14.81 -18.33 5.98
CA ILE A 296 13.86 -17.23 6.30
C ILE A 296 12.55 -17.82 6.83
N LEU A 297 12.02 -18.85 6.17
CA LEU A 297 10.78 -19.49 6.57
C LEU A 297 10.89 -20.21 7.92
N GLU A 298 12.04 -20.81 8.22
CA GLU A 298 12.30 -21.43 9.53
C GLU A 298 12.39 -20.39 10.65
N GLU A 299 13.14 -19.30 10.43
CA GLU A 299 13.27 -18.19 11.37
C GLU A 299 11.91 -17.54 11.66
N GLU A 300 11.07 -17.40 10.63
CA GLU A 300 9.73 -16.85 10.78
C GLU A 300 8.81 -17.77 11.59
N LYS A 301 8.81 -19.07 11.30
CA LYS A 301 8.05 -20.06 12.10
C LYS A 301 8.50 -20.09 13.56
N GLN A 302 9.80 -19.93 13.81
CA GLN A 302 10.33 -19.82 15.17
C GLN A 302 9.81 -18.55 15.84
N ARG A 303 9.88 -17.40 15.16
CA ARG A 303 9.37 -16.12 15.68
C ARG A 303 7.86 -16.18 15.97
N GLU A 304 7.08 -16.82 15.11
CA GLU A 304 5.64 -17.02 15.32
C GLU A 304 5.37 -17.89 16.55
N ARG A 305 6.10 -19.00 16.71
CA ARG A 305 5.99 -19.84 17.92
C ARG A 305 6.36 -19.08 19.18
N GLU A 306 7.46 -18.33 19.16
CA GLU A 306 7.87 -17.50 20.30
C GLU A 306 6.83 -16.43 20.61
N PHE A 307 6.24 -15.80 19.59
CA PHE A 307 5.18 -14.81 19.76
C PHE A 307 3.92 -15.43 20.38
N LEU A 308 3.49 -16.60 19.88
CA LEU A 308 2.36 -17.34 20.43
C LEU A 308 2.63 -17.79 21.87
N GLU A 309 3.84 -18.25 22.18
CA GLU A 309 4.24 -18.60 23.55
C GLU A 309 4.22 -17.38 24.46
N ARG A 310 4.71 -16.21 24.01
CA ARG A 310 4.61 -14.94 24.77
C ARG A 310 3.16 -14.50 24.97
N GLN A 311 2.29 -14.64 23.96
CA GLN A 311 0.86 -14.33 24.09
C GLN A 311 0.14 -15.30 25.03
N ASN A 312 0.43 -16.59 24.95
CA ASN A 312 -0.10 -17.60 25.86
C ASN A 312 0.39 -17.38 27.29
N PHE A 313 1.64 -16.95 27.47
CA PHE A 313 2.20 -16.60 28.77
C PHE A 313 1.56 -15.34 29.35
N THR A 314 1.32 -14.31 28.52
CA THR A 314 0.64 -13.08 28.96
C THR A 314 -0.83 -13.33 29.29
N LEU A 315 -1.59 -14.05 28.45
CA LEU A 315 -2.96 -14.48 28.78
C LEU A 315 -2.99 -15.40 30.00
N GLY A 316 -2.05 -16.34 30.11
CA GLY A 316 -1.89 -17.20 31.28
C GLY A 316 -1.61 -16.42 32.56
N ASN A 317 -0.83 -15.34 32.49
CA ASN A 317 -0.57 -14.44 33.61
C ASN A 317 -1.73 -13.48 33.90
N VAL A 318 -2.54 -13.12 32.90
CA VAL A 318 -3.79 -12.35 33.09
C VAL A 318 -4.87 -13.24 33.71
N ILE A 319 -4.97 -14.50 33.30
CA ILE A 319 -5.88 -15.50 33.85
C ILE A 319 -5.45 -15.93 35.26
N LYS A 320 -4.14 -16.05 35.52
CA LYS A 320 -3.58 -16.31 36.87
C LYS A 320 -3.40 -15.02 37.69
N GLY A 321 -3.66 -13.86 37.11
CA GLY A 321 -3.40 -12.52 37.64
C GLY A 321 -4.52 -11.95 38.50
N VAL A 322 -5.33 -12.80 39.12
CA VAL A 322 -6.06 -12.48 40.35
C VAL A 322 -5.76 -13.60 41.33
N VAL A 323 -4.62 -13.49 42.01
CA VAL A 323 -4.30 -13.89 43.39
C VAL A 323 -2.78 -14.10 43.44
N ASP A 324 -2.05 -13.08 43.88
CA ASP A 324 -0.71 -13.30 44.45
C ASP A 324 -0.90 -13.88 45.87
N PRO A 325 -0.53 -15.14 46.13
CA PRO A 325 -0.76 -15.77 47.44
C PRO A 325 -0.02 -15.05 48.56
N GLN A 326 1.11 -14.40 48.26
CA GLN A 326 1.87 -13.65 49.25
C GLN A 326 1.20 -12.31 49.59
N ALA A 327 0.57 -11.66 48.62
CA ALA A 327 -0.20 -10.44 48.85
C ALA A 327 -1.47 -10.70 49.67
N GLN A 328 -2.15 -11.84 49.47
CA GLN A 328 -3.30 -12.24 50.29
C GLN A 328 -2.89 -12.65 51.71
N ALA A 329 -1.78 -13.37 51.88
CA ALA A 329 -1.26 -13.71 53.20
C ALA A 329 -0.84 -12.46 53.98
N ALA A 330 -0.22 -11.48 53.31
CA ALA A 330 0.17 -10.21 53.92
C ALA A 330 -1.05 -9.35 54.31
N ALA A 331 -2.07 -9.27 53.45
CA ALA A 331 -3.31 -8.55 53.74
C ALA A 331 -4.12 -9.21 54.88
N ALA A 332 -4.17 -10.54 54.92
CA ALA A 332 -4.83 -11.28 56.00
C ALA A 332 -4.08 -11.13 57.35
N ALA A 333 -2.75 -11.13 57.32
CA ALA A 333 -1.93 -10.89 58.52
C ALA A 333 -2.10 -9.46 59.05
N GLN A 334 -2.17 -8.45 58.17
CA GLN A 334 -2.42 -7.06 58.57
C GLN A 334 -3.84 -6.86 59.11
N ALA A 335 -4.85 -7.51 58.52
CA ALA A 335 -6.23 -7.47 59.02
C ALA A 335 -6.38 -8.14 60.39
N ALA A 336 -5.67 -9.25 60.63
CA ALA A 336 -5.66 -9.93 61.93
C ALA A 336 -4.98 -9.08 63.03
N GLN A 337 -3.90 -8.36 62.69
CA GLN A 337 -3.23 -7.44 63.63
C GLN A 337 -4.10 -6.21 63.93
N ALA A 338 -4.84 -5.68 62.96
CA ALA A 338 -5.77 -4.57 63.16
C ALA A 338 -6.95 -4.95 64.05
N ALA A 339 -7.44 -6.20 63.97
CA ALA A 339 -8.53 -6.69 64.82
C ALA A 339 -8.11 -6.88 66.29
N GLN A 340 -6.83 -7.15 66.56
CA GLN A 340 -6.31 -7.29 67.93
C GLN A 340 -5.98 -5.94 68.60
N ALA A 341 -5.89 -4.86 67.83
CA ALA A 341 -5.57 -3.52 68.32
C ALA A 341 -6.81 -2.66 68.66
N ALA A 342 -8.03 -3.18 68.49
CA ALA A 342 -9.26 -2.45 68.81
C ALA A 342 -9.55 -2.51 70.33
N PRO A 343 -9.55 -1.37 71.07
CA PRO A 343 -9.88 -1.36 72.49
C PRO A 343 -11.38 -1.57 72.71
N ALA A 344 -11.74 -2.48 73.61
CA ALA A 344 -13.11 -2.74 74.02
C ALA A 344 -13.76 -1.48 74.60
N SER A 345 -14.71 -0.89 73.87
CA SER A 345 -15.54 0.21 74.38
C SER A 345 -16.76 -0.37 75.09
N LYS A 346 -16.69 -0.35 76.43
CA LYS A 346 -17.72 -0.49 77.49
C LYS A 346 -18.93 -1.39 77.27
#